data_AF-A0A5C8B7X5-F1
#
_entry.id   AF-A0A5C8B7X5-F1
#
_cell.length_a   1.000
_cell.length_b   1.000
_cell.length_c   1.000
_cell.angle_alpha   90.00
_cell.angle_beta   90.00
_cell.angle_gamma   90.00
#
_symmetry.space_group_name_H-M   'P 1'
#
loop_
_entity.id
_entity.type
_entity.pdbx_description
1 polymer ?
#
loop_
_entity_poly.entity_id
_entity_poly.type
_entity_poly.pdbx_seq_one_letter_code
_entity_poly.pdbx_strand_id
1 'polypeptide(L)'
;MDPAPAPTPSSKVPTLAELPDDVRRSLPSLSVSGAMYSDSPANRMLLINNRVFHEGDQPVAGLVLEEIRLKSAVFRYRGTRYAVSY
;
A
#
# COMPACT_ATOMS: atom_id res chain seq x y z
N MET A 1 -8.25 29.50 -12.17
CA MET A 1 -9.13 28.34 -11.92
C MET A 1 -8.74 27.39 -13.00
N ASP A 2 -7.94 26.40 -12.64
CA ASP A 2 -7.38 25.46 -13.58
C ASP A 2 -7.55 24.08 -12.94
N PRO A 3 -8.48 23.25 -13.44
CA PRO A 3 -8.63 21.89 -12.94
C PRO A 3 -7.37 21.12 -13.36
N ALA A 4 -6.57 20.69 -12.38
CA ALA A 4 -5.46 19.80 -12.63
C ALA A 4 -5.98 18.54 -13.36
N PRO A 5 -5.39 18.15 -14.50
CA PRO A 5 -5.86 17.01 -15.26
C PRO A 5 -5.65 15.75 -14.41
N ALA A 6 -6.74 15.11 -14.00
CA ALA A 6 -6.69 13.82 -13.34
C ALA A 6 -6.04 12.81 -14.31
N PRO A 7 -4.88 12.23 -14.00
CA PRO A 7 -4.33 11.19 -14.85
C PRO A 7 -5.27 9.99 -14.78
N THR A 8 -5.86 9.64 -15.92
CA THR A 8 -6.53 8.36 -16.15
C THR A 8 -5.59 7.23 -15.72
N PRO A 9 -5.92 6.43 -14.69
CA PRO A 9 -5.00 5.41 -14.21
C PRO A 9 -5.07 4.23 -15.17
N SER A 10 -4.07 4.12 -16.03
CA SER A 10 -3.75 2.95 -16.83
C SER A 10 -3.39 1.78 -15.93
N SER A 11 -4.35 1.14 -15.26
CA SER A 11 -4.24 -0.14 -14.52
C SER A 11 -3.07 -0.29 -13.51
N LYS A 12 -2.32 0.78 -13.23
CA LYS A 12 -1.13 0.80 -12.37
C LYS A 12 -1.53 1.41 -11.05
N VAL A 13 -1.31 0.66 -9.98
CA VAL A 13 -1.49 1.15 -8.61
C VAL A 13 -0.48 2.28 -8.41
N PRO A 14 -0.92 3.52 -8.10
CA PRO A 14 -0.01 4.64 -7.87
C PRO A 14 0.83 4.37 -6.62
N THR A 15 2.08 4.81 -6.62
CA THR A 15 2.93 4.72 -5.43
C THR A 15 2.50 5.73 -4.37
N LEU A 16 2.93 5.53 -3.12
CA LEU A 16 2.70 6.47 -2.02
C LEU A 16 3.11 7.91 -2.36
N ALA A 17 4.14 8.10 -3.17
CA ALA A 17 4.62 9.41 -3.61
C ALA A 17 3.72 10.06 -4.68
N GLU A 18 3.04 9.25 -5.49
CA GLU A 18 2.12 9.69 -6.54
C GLU A 18 0.71 9.99 -6.01
N LEU A 19 0.42 9.64 -4.76
CA LEU A 19 -0.86 9.96 -4.14
C LEU A 19 -1.01 11.47 -3.91
N PRO A 20 -2.23 12.01 -3.99
CA PRO A 20 -2.52 13.39 -3.60
C PRO A 20 -2.15 13.67 -2.15
N ASP A 21 -1.67 14.89 -1.86
CA ASP A 21 -1.25 15.31 -0.51
C ASP A 21 -2.33 15.10 0.56
N ASP A 22 -3.60 15.35 0.24
CA ASP A 22 -4.73 15.13 1.15
C ASP A 22 -4.86 13.67 1.59
N VAL A 23 -4.69 12.74 0.63
CA VAL A 23 -4.70 11.30 0.93
C VAL A 23 -3.47 10.93 1.73
N ARG A 24 -2.27 11.35 1.28
CA ARG A 24 -0.99 11.07 1.96
C ARG A 24 -0.98 11.53 3.41
N ARG A 25 -1.55 12.69 3.72
CA ARG A 25 -1.71 13.19 5.09
C ARG A 25 -2.72 12.40 5.92
N SER A 26 -3.72 11.81 5.28
CA SER A 26 -4.71 10.96 5.95
C SER A 26 -4.22 9.53 6.16
N LEU A 27 -3.09 9.14 5.55
CA LEU A 27 -2.54 7.81 5.70
C LEU A 27 -1.92 7.63 7.09
N PRO A 28 -2.10 6.45 7.69
CA PRO A 28 -1.44 6.11 8.94
C PRO A 28 0.08 6.06 8.75
N SER A 29 0.83 6.34 9.80
CA SER A 29 2.28 6.13 9.82
C SER A 29 2.58 4.63 9.78
N LEU A 30 3.01 4.14 8.62
CA LEU A 30 3.41 2.75 8.41
C LEU A 30 4.92 2.69 8.28
N SER A 31 5.58 2.04 9.23
CA SER A 31 6.99 1.69 9.11
C SER A 31 7.09 0.26 8.62
N VAL A 32 7.44 0.08 7.35
CA VAL A 32 7.77 -1.25 6.81
C VAL A 32 9.21 -1.56 7.21
N SER A 33 9.37 -2.53 8.11
CA SER A 33 10.69 -2.95 8.63
C SER A 33 11.31 -4.07 7.79
N GLY A 34 10.50 -4.77 6.99
CA GLY A 34 10.95 -5.81 6.09
C GLY A 34 9.79 -6.52 5.42
N ALA A 35 10.12 -7.42 4.50
CA ALA A 35 9.15 -8.30 3.86
C ALA A 35 9.81 -9.66 3.58
N MET A 36 9.03 -10.71 3.73
CA MET A 36 9.36 -12.04 3.20
C MET A 36 8.46 -12.28 2.01
N TYR A 37 9.06 -12.21 0.83
CA TYR A 37 8.40 -12.64 -0.39
C TYR A 37 8.59 -14.14 -0.59
N SER A 38 7.51 -14.82 -0.99
CA SER A 38 7.52 -16.20 -1.42
C SER A 38 6.67 -16.33 -2.68
N ASP A 39 6.98 -17.30 -3.54
CA ASP A 39 6.14 -17.65 -4.69
C ASP A 39 4.72 -18.03 -4.25
N SER A 40 4.59 -18.63 -3.06
CA SER A 40 3.28 -18.94 -2.47
C SER A 40 2.72 -17.71 -1.73
N PRO A 41 1.55 -17.18 -2.13
CA PRO A 41 0.93 -16.01 -1.48
C PRO A 41 0.67 -16.23 0.01
N ALA A 42 0.32 -17.46 0.40
CA ALA A 42 0.13 -17.83 1.81
C ALA A 42 1.41 -17.68 2.68
N ASN A 43 2.58 -17.71 2.06
CA ASN A 43 3.87 -17.55 2.74
C ASN A 43 4.43 -16.11 2.59
N ARG A 44 3.68 -15.20 1.97
CA ARG A 44 4.09 -13.80 1.84
C ARG A 44 3.75 -13.07 3.12
N MET A 45 4.75 -12.42 3.69
CA MET A 45 4.64 -11.73 4.96
C MET A 45 5.28 -10.35 4.86
N LEU A 46 4.61 -9.33 5.39
CA LEU A 46 5.17 -8.00 5.55
C LEU A 46 5.33 -7.67 7.03
N LEU A 47 6.49 -7.13 7.40
CA LEU A 47 6.70 -6.57 8.74
C LEU A 47 6.36 -5.09 8.72
N ILE A 48 5.26 -4.73 9.39
CA ILE A 48 4.78 -3.36 9.51
C ILE A 48 4.69 -3.02 10.99
N ASN A 49 5.35 -1.95 11.43
CA ASN A 49 5.40 -1.53 12.84
C ASN A 49 5.81 -2.70 13.76
N ASN A 50 6.83 -3.46 13.36
CA ASN A 50 7.34 -4.62 14.11
C ASN A 50 6.34 -5.78 14.30
N ARG A 51 5.28 -5.84 13.49
CA ARG A 51 4.27 -6.90 13.46
C ARG A 51 4.18 -7.50 12.07
N VAL A 52 3.89 -8.80 12.00
CA VAL A 52 3.80 -9.53 10.73
C VAL A 52 2.35 -9.55 10.23
N PHE A 53 2.15 -9.25 8.94
CA PHE A 53 0.86 -9.23 8.26
C PHE A 53 0.93 -9.95 6.91
N HIS A 54 -0.20 -10.51 6.48
CA HIS A 54 -0.34 -11.23 5.20
C HIS A 54 -1.27 -10.49 4.24
N GLU A 55 -1.31 -10.95 2.98
CA GLU A 55 -2.31 -10.50 2.01
C GLU A 55 -3.73 -10.74 2.55
N GLY A 56 -4.56 -9.70 2.58
CA GLY A 56 -5.89 -9.66 3.16
C GLY A 56 -5.94 -9.12 4.60
N ASP A 57 -4.80 -9.01 5.29
CA ASP A 57 -4.78 -8.48 6.65
C ASP A 57 -4.97 -6.97 6.71
N GLN A 58 -5.37 -6.51 7.88
CA GLN A 58 -5.58 -5.11 8.20
C GLN A 58 -4.57 -4.65 9.26
N PRO A 59 -3.45 -4.00 8.87
CA PRO A 59 -2.45 -3.54 9.83
C PRO A 59 -2.98 -2.49 10.81
N VAL A 60 -3.90 -1.65 10.31
CA VAL A 60 -4.59 -0.59 11.07
C VAL A 60 -5.99 -0.36 10.51
N ALA A 61 -6.90 0.17 11.32
CA ALA A 61 -8.29 0.37 10.91
C ALA A 61 -8.42 1.19 9.61
N GLY A 62 -9.13 0.63 8.64
CA GLY A 62 -9.37 1.26 7.32
C GLY A 62 -8.27 1.02 6.28
N LEU A 63 -7.13 0.42 6.67
CA LEU A 63 -6.05 0.01 5.77
C LEU A 63 -6.06 -1.51 5.58
N VAL A 64 -6.02 -1.99 4.35
CA VAL A 64 -5.95 -3.42 4.03
C VAL A 64 -4.70 -3.66 3.19
N LEU A 65 -3.95 -4.70 3.51
CA LEU A 65 -2.87 -5.20 2.67
C LEU A 65 -3.50 -6.04 1.56
N GLU A 66 -3.64 -5.49 0.35
CA GLU A 66 -4.30 -6.21 -0.75
C GLU A 66 -3.36 -7.18 -1.46
N GLU A 67 -2.08 -6.81 -1.62
CA GLU A 67 -1.12 -7.65 -2.34
C GLU A 67 0.30 -7.40 -1.82
N ILE A 68 1.10 -8.46 -1.66
CA ILE A 68 2.52 -8.40 -1.35
C ILE A 68 3.28 -8.83 -2.61
N ARG A 69 4.03 -7.90 -3.20
CA ARG A 69 4.85 -8.16 -4.39
C ARG A 69 6.31 -8.33 -3.99
N LEU A 70 7.17 -8.62 -4.96
CA LEU A 70 8.59 -8.88 -4.71
C LEU A 70 9.34 -7.69 -4.08
N LYS A 71 9.02 -6.45 -4.51
CA LYS A 71 9.72 -5.21 -4.08
C LYS A 71 8.75 -4.10 -3.65
N SER A 72 7.47 -4.43 -3.51
CA SER A 72 6.45 -3.47 -3.15
C SER A 72 5.24 -4.18 -2.56
N ALA A 73 4.46 -3.47 -1.74
CA ALA A 73 3.21 -3.95 -1.21
C ALA A 73 2.09 -3.01 -1.64
N VAL A 74 0.97 -3.57 -2.10
CA VAL A 74 -0.24 -2.84 -2.44
C VAL A 74 -1.13 -2.79 -1.21
N PHE A 75 -1.42 -1.57 -0.79
CA PHE A 75 -2.34 -1.29 0.29
C PHE A 75 -3.59 -0.61 -0.26
N ARG A 76 -4.71 -0.81 0.44
CA ARG A 76 -5.95 -0.12 0.18
C ARG A 76 -6.41 0.59 1.44
N TYR A 77 -6.50 1.92 1.37
CA TYR A 77 -6.99 2.75 2.46
C TYR A 77 -8.25 3.50 2.04
N ARG A 78 -9.36 3.28 2.74
CA ARG A 78 -10.65 3.97 2.48
C ARG A 78 -11.11 3.97 1.01
N GLY A 79 -10.78 2.91 0.26
CA GLY A 79 -11.10 2.78 -1.16
C GLY A 79 -9.97 3.19 -2.13
N THR A 80 -8.94 3.87 -1.65
CA THR A 80 -7.76 4.26 -2.45
C THR A 80 -6.68 3.19 -2.39
N ARG A 81 -6.25 2.69 -3.54
CA ARG A 81 -5.16 1.72 -3.66
C ARG A 81 -3.84 2.44 -3.88
N TYR A 82 -2.79 2.02 -3.19
CA TYR A 82 -1.45 2.55 -3.37
C TYR A 82 -0.37 1.51 -3.11
N ALA A 83 0.75 1.64 -3.83
CA ALA A 83 1.89 0.78 -3.69
C ALA A 83 2.95 1.46 -2.80
N VAL A 84 3.49 0.69 -1.85
CA VAL A 84 4.63 1.10 -1.02
C VAL A 84 5.80 0.22 -1.38
N SER A 85 6.84 0.83 -1.93
CA SER A 85 8.15 0.20 -2.10
C SER A 85 8.85 0.15 -0.73
N TYR A 86 9.51 -0.95 -0.41
CA TYR A 86 10.26 -1.17 0.83
C TYR A 86 11.66 -1.71 0.53
#